data_AF-L7UJC5-F1
#
_entry.id   AF-L7UJC5-F1
#
_cell.length_a   1.000
_cell.length_b   1.000
_cell.length_c   1.000
_cell.angle_alpha   90.00
_cell.angle_beta   90.00
_cell.angle_gamma   90.00
#
_symmetry.space_group_name_H-M   'P 1'
#
loop_
_entity.id
_entity.type
_entity.pdbx_description
1 polymer ?
#
loop_
_entity_poly.entity_id
_entity_poly.type
_entity_poly.pdbx_seq_one_letter_code
_entity_poly.pdbx_strand_id
1 'polypeptide(L)'
;MPKPKPSYLPEFRARVVELVKAGRTARSLAEEFQVTDTTVRNWVRQGEIDEGVSQGGTTDEKQELAQLRREVKVLKEERDILSEAAAWFAQEGVGTPKTRSDS
;
A
#
# COMPACT_ATOMS: atom_id res chain seq x y z
N MET A 1 7.13 6.75 16.25
CA MET A 1 6.12 5.80 15.74
C MET A 1 6.47 4.42 16.27
N PRO A 2 5.57 3.68 16.92
CA PRO A 2 5.83 2.28 17.26
C PRO A 2 6.07 1.50 15.96
N LYS A 3 7.05 0.58 15.97
CA LYS A 3 7.35 -0.26 14.81
C LYS A 3 6.09 -1.06 14.44
N PRO A 4 5.70 -1.12 13.15
CA PRO A 4 4.58 -1.95 12.74
C PRO A 4 4.89 -3.40 13.10
N LYS A 5 3.98 -4.04 13.84
CA LYS A 5 4.13 -5.47 14.16
C LYS A 5 4.11 -6.26 12.84
N PRO A 6 4.95 -7.30 12.68
CA PRO A 6 4.91 -8.16 11.51
C PRO A 6 3.49 -8.67 11.29
N SER A 7 3.01 -8.52 10.05
CA SER A 7 1.73 -9.09 9.64
C SER A 7 1.83 -10.61 9.73
N TYR A 8 0.84 -11.27 10.34
CA TYR A 8 0.71 -12.72 10.25
C TYR A 8 0.72 -13.18 8.78
N LEU A 9 1.33 -14.34 8.50
CA LEU A 9 1.40 -14.91 7.15
C LEU A 9 -0.01 -15.08 6.54
N PRO A 10 -0.19 -14.80 5.24
CA PRO A 10 -1.51 -14.93 4.58
C PRO A 10 -2.10 -16.33 4.71
N GLU A 11 -1.29 -17.37 4.49
CA GLU A 11 -1.73 -18.77 4.60
C GLU A 11 -2.20 -19.15 6.00
N PHE A 12 -1.55 -18.60 7.03
CA PHE A 12 -1.95 -18.82 8.42
C PHE A 12 -3.33 -18.20 8.69
N ARG A 13 -3.57 -16.96 8.23
CA ARG A 13 -4.88 -16.32 8.35
C ARG A 13 -5.97 -17.08 7.62
N ALA A 14 -5.69 -17.48 6.38
CA ALA A 14 -6.62 -18.27 5.56
C ALA A 14 -7.00 -19.56 6.29
N ARG A 15 -6.02 -20.29 6.82
CA ARG A 15 -6.28 -21.52 7.58
C ARG A 15 -7.15 -21.28 8.83
N VAL A 16 -6.90 -20.20 9.57
CA VAL A 16 -7.72 -19.85 10.74
C VAL A 16 -9.16 -19.50 10.33
N VAL A 17 -9.34 -18.76 9.23
CA VAL A 17 -10.68 -18.43 8.70
C VAL A 17 -11.43 -19.69 8.27
N GLU A 18 -10.76 -20.62 7.57
CA GLU A 18 -11.37 -21.90 7.19
C GLU A 18 -11.79 -22.74 8.40
N LEU A 19 -11.00 -22.76 9.48
CA LEU A 19 -11.40 -23.41 10.72
C LEU A 19 -12.63 -22.78 11.36
N VAL A 20 -12.78 -21.45 11.29
CA VAL A 20 -14.00 -20.78 11.75
C VAL A 20 -15.20 -21.18 10.90
N LYS A 21 -15.05 -21.20 9.57
CA LYS A 21 -16.11 -21.65 8.64
C LYS A 21 -16.51 -23.11 8.88
N ALA A 22 -15.56 -23.95 9.27
CA ALA A 22 -15.80 -25.34 9.68
C ALA A 22 -16.52 -25.49 11.05
N GLY A 23 -16.88 -24.38 11.70
CA GLY A 23 -17.69 -24.36 12.92
C GLY A 23 -16.91 -24.13 14.21
N ARG A 24 -15.60 -23.88 14.16
CA ARG A 24 -14.84 -23.52 15.36
C ARG A 24 -15.04 -22.08 15.78
N THR A 25 -14.99 -21.82 17.08
CA THR A 25 -15.18 -20.48 17.62
C THR A 25 -13.89 -19.66 17.53
N ALA A 26 -14.03 -18.36 17.25
CA ALA A 26 -12.92 -17.42 17.23
C ALA A 26 -12.11 -17.43 18.55
N ARG A 27 -12.79 -17.56 19.69
CA ARG A 27 -12.17 -17.65 21.01
C ARG A 27 -11.24 -18.86 21.15
N SER A 28 -11.73 -20.04 20.74
CA SER A 28 -10.95 -21.27 20.85
C SER A 28 -9.69 -21.23 19.98
N LEU A 29 -9.80 -20.68 18.76
CA LEU A 29 -8.65 -20.51 17.87
C LEU A 29 -7.68 -19.43 18.37
N ALA A 30 -8.21 -18.37 19.00
CA ALA A 30 -7.40 -17.30 19.58
C ALA A 30 -6.50 -17.82 20.71
N GLU A 31 -7.06 -18.63 21.60
CA GLU A 31 -6.31 -19.30 22.67
C GLU A 31 -5.25 -20.26 22.12
N GLU A 32 -5.63 -21.10 21.15
CA GLU A 32 -4.74 -22.09 20.54
C GLU A 32 -3.54 -21.46 19.81
N PHE A 33 -3.79 -20.41 19.03
CA PHE A 33 -2.75 -19.76 18.23
C PHE A 33 -2.13 -18.52 18.89
N GLN A 34 -2.46 -18.26 20.16
CA GLN A 34 -1.96 -17.10 20.92
C GLN A 34 -2.19 -15.75 20.21
N VAL A 35 -3.34 -15.62 19.55
CA VAL A 35 -3.79 -14.36 18.94
C VAL A 35 -4.96 -13.80 19.73
N THR A 36 -5.33 -12.55 19.48
CA THR A 36 -6.56 -12.02 20.12
C THR A 36 -7.79 -12.49 19.36
N ASP A 37 -8.86 -12.78 20.08
CA ASP A 37 -10.14 -13.17 19.50
C ASP A 37 -10.68 -12.10 18.53
N THR A 38 -10.49 -10.81 18.82
CA THR A 38 -10.80 -9.71 17.90
C THR A 38 -10.02 -9.83 16.58
N THR A 39 -8.76 -10.25 16.63
CA THR A 39 -7.95 -10.48 15.41
C THR A 39 -8.58 -11.56 14.53
N VAL A 40 -8.99 -12.68 15.13
CA VAL A 40 -9.64 -13.78 14.39
C VAL A 40 -10.95 -13.31 13.75
N ARG A 41 -11.81 -12.60 14.50
CA ARG A 41 -13.06 -12.05 13.96
C ARG A 41 -12.82 -11.08 12.81
N ASN A 42 -11.78 -10.25 12.91
CA ASN A 42 -11.42 -9.31 11.84
C ASN A 42 -10.99 -10.03 10.55
N TRP A 43 -10.29 -11.16 10.66
CA TRP A 43 -9.93 -11.96 9.48
C TRP A 43 -11.15 -12.59 8.83
N VAL A 44 -12.06 -13.13 9.63
CA VAL A 44 -13.33 -13.70 9.12
C VAL A 44 -14.12 -12.62 8.39
N ARG A 45 -14.31 -11.45 9.01
CA ARG A 45 -15.00 -10.32 8.39
C ARG A 45 -14.31 -9.86 7.10
N GLN A 46 -12.98 -9.79 7.08
CA GLN A 46 -12.28 -9.41 5.85
C GLN A 46 -12.45 -10.47 4.76
N GLY A 47 -12.44 -11.76 5.11
CA GLY A 47 -12.73 -12.85 4.17
C GLY A 47 -14.14 -12.75 3.58
N GLU A 48 -15.16 -12.43 4.40
CA GLU A 48 -16.52 -12.18 3.91
C GLU A 48 -16.60 -10.98 2.96
N ILE A 49 -15.80 -9.93 3.20
CA ILE A 49 -15.72 -8.77 2.29
C ILE A 49 -15.05 -9.18 0.99
N ASP A 50 -13.95 -9.92 1.06
CA ASP A 50 -13.19 -10.38 -0.10
C ASP A 50 -14.01 -11.36 -0.97
N GLU A 51 -14.92 -12.13 -0.36
CA GLU A 51 -15.90 -12.99 -1.04
C GLU A 51 -17.16 -12.27 -1.53
N GLY A 52 -17.30 -10.97 -1.25
CA GLY A 52 -18.48 -10.17 -1.62
C GLY A 52 -19.74 -10.47 -0.81
N VAL A 53 -19.63 -11.20 0.30
CA VAL A 53 -20.74 -11.48 1.23
C VAL A 53 -21.07 -10.26 2.08
N SER A 54 -20.06 -9.48 2.44
CA SER A 54 -20.17 -8.27 3.28
C SER A 54 -19.68 -7.03 2.54
N GLN A 55 -20.31 -5.88 2.81
CA GLN A 55 -19.85 -4.60 2.23
C GLN A 55 -18.52 -4.14 2.87
N GLY A 56 -17.62 -3.66 2.02
CA GLY A 56 -16.35 -3.05 2.43
C GLY A 56 -15.33 -3.09 1.30
N GLY A 57 -14.18 -2.44 1.51
CA GLY A 57 -13.05 -2.57 0.59
C GLY A 57 -12.35 -3.92 0.76
N THR A 58 -12.18 -4.62 -0.34
CA THR A 58 -11.47 -5.90 -0.41
C THR A 58 -9.99 -5.72 -0.07
N THR A 59 -9.33 -6.82 0.26
CA THR A 59 -7.89 -6.85 0.51
C THR A 59 -7.11 -6.37 -0.72
N ASP A 60 -7.53 -6.78 -1.92
CA ASP A 60 -6.86 -6.43 -3.18
C ASP A 60 -7.01 -4.95 -3.53
N GLU A 61 -8.22 -4.39 -3.41
CA GLU A 61 -8.45 -2.95 -3.60
C GLU A 61 -7.60 -2.10 -2.65
N LYS A 62 -7.46 -2.54 -1.39
CA LYS A 62 -6.61 -1.85 -0.40
C LYS A 62 -5.13 -1.91 -0.78
N GLN A 63 -4.66 -3.04 -1.32
CA GLN A 63 -3.28 -3.20 -1.77
C GLN A 63 -2.99 -2.32 -2.99
N GLU A 64 -3.87 -2.36 -3.99
CA GLU A 64 -3.74 -1.53 -5.19
C GLU A 64 -3.74 -0.04 -4.82
N LEU A 65 -4.65 0.40 -3.96
CA LEU A 65 -4.70 1.77 -3.48
C LEU A 65 -3.43 2.18 -2.73
N ALA A 66 -2.82 1.28 -1.97
CA ALA A 66 -1.55 1.53 -1.30
C ALA A 66 -0.39 1.64 -2.29
N GLN A 67 -0.37 0.80 -3.34
CA GLN A 67 0.62 0.86 -4.41
C GLN A 67 0.49 2.16 -5.19
N LEU A 68 -0.70 2.49 -5.67
CA LEU A 68 -0.97 3.72 -6.43
C LEU A 68 -0.59 4.97 -5.63
N ARG A 69 -0.85 5.00 -4.31
CA ARG A 69 -0.42 6.12 -3.45
C ARG A 69 1.09 6.27 -3.40
N ARG A 70 1.85 5.17 -3.44
CA ARG A 70 3.33 5.22 -3.48
C ARG A 70 3.80 5.70 -4.84
N GLU A 71 3.23 5.18 -5.92
CA GLU A 71 3.57 5.61 -7.29
C GLU A 71 3.27 7.09 -7.50
N VAL A 72 2.09 7.57 -7.11
CA VAL A 72 1.74 9.00 -7.18
C VAL A 72 2.70 9.87 -6.37
N LYS A 73 3.18 9.38 -5.22
CA LYS A 73 4.18 10.10 -4.44
C LYS A 73 5.49 10.24 -5.21
N VAL A 74 6.01 9.14 -5.76
CA VAL A 74 7.24 9.12 -6.56
C VAL A 74 7.10 10.03 -7.79
N LEU A 75 6.00 9.91 -8.53
CA LEU A 75 5.74 10.74 -9.71
C LEU A 75 5.69 12.23 -9.39
N LYS A 76 5.15 12.60 -8.21
CA LYS A 76 5.15 14.01 -7.77
C LYS A 76 6.56 14.49 -7.48
N GLU A 77 7.36 13.70 -6.77
CA GLU A 77 8.77 14.01 -6.47
C GLU A 77 9.58 14.16 -7.77
N GLU A 78 9.43 13.24 -8.73
CA GLU A 78 10.09 13.33 -10.04
C GLU A 78 9.65 14.58 -10.82
N ARG A 79 8.35 14.89 -10.84
CA ARG A 79 7.83 16.09 -11.50
C ARG A 79 8.39 17.35 -10.86
N ASP A 80 8.49 17.40 -9.54
CA ASP A 80 9.05 18.56 -8.81
C ASP A 80 10.53 18.75 -9.18
N ILE A 81 11.34 17.69 -9.16
CA ILE A 81 12.76 17.74 -9.57
C ILE A 81 12.92 18.23 -11.02
N LEU A 82 12.13 17.69 -11.95
CA LEU A 82 12.19 18.10 -13.35
C LEU A 82 11.76 19.56 -13.53
N SER A 83 10.75 20.00 -12.78
CA SER A 83 10.30 21.39 -12.80
C SER A 83 11.37 22.34 -12.27
N GLU A 84 12.06 21.98 -11.19
CA GLU A 84 13.17 22.76 -10.64
C GLU A 84 14.34 22.83 -11.62
N ALA A 85 14.71 21.71 -12.25
CA ALA A 85 15.76 21.68 -13.26
C ALA A 85 15.41 22.54 -14.48
N ALA A 86 14.17 22.46 -14.99
CA ALA A 86 13.71 23.29 -16.09
C ALA A 86 13.75 24.79 -15.74
N ALA A 87 13.36 25.17 -14.52
CA ALA A 87 13.45 26.54 -14.04
C ALA A 87 14.90 27.02 -13.95
N TRP A 88 15.81 26.19 -13.46
CA TRP A 88 17.25 26.45 -13.43
C TRP A 88 17.79 26.69 -14.86
N PHE A 89 17.56 25.77 -15.80
CA PHE A 89 18.00 25.93 -17.19
C PHE A 89 17.44 27.19 -17.89
N ALA A 90 16.20 27.58 -17.58
CA ALA A 90 15.60 28.79 -18.12
C ALA A 90 16.23 30.07 -17.54
N GLN A 91 16.73 30.03 -16.29
CA GLN A 91 17.43 31.14 -15.64
C GLN A 91 18.90 31.24 -16.05
N GLU A 92 19.61 30.11 -16.17
CA GLU A 92 21.03 30.09 -16.56
C GLU A 92 21.28 30.37 -18.05
N GLY A 93 20.22 30.43 -18.88
CA GLY A 93 20.28 30.84 -20.28
C GLY A 93 21.41 30.14 -21.04
N VAL A 94 21.19 28.90 -21.48
CA VAL A 94 22.14 28.17 -22.35
C VAL A 94 22.58 29.11 -23.47
N GLY A 95 23.79 29.64 -23.35
CA GLY A 95 24.31 30.66 -24.22
C GLY A 95 24.37 30.12 -25.63
N THR A 96 23.48 30.61 -26.50
CA THR A 96 23.70 30.49 -27.93
C THR A 96 25.06 31.11 -28.23
N PRO A 97 26.02 30.41 -28.86
CA PRO A 97 27.27 31.03 -29.24
C PRO A 97 26.93 32.15 -30.23
N LYS A 98 27.09 33.42 -29.82
CA LYS A 98 27.10 34.52 -30.78
C LYS A 98 28.33 34.32 -31.65
N THR A 99 28.14 33.79 -32.85
CA THR A 99 29.13 33.89 -33.93
C THR A 99 29.38 35.38 -34.17
N ARG A 100 30.53 35.89 -33.69
CA ARG A 100 31.04 37.20 -34.06
C ARG A 100 31.47 37.10 -35.52
N SER A 101 30.61 37.58 -36.42
CA SER A 101 31.04 37.94 -37.77
C SER A 101 31.70 39.31 -37.67
N ASP A 102 33.04 39.32 -37.70
CA ASP A 102 33.81 40.53 -37.97
C ASP A 102 33.79 40.79 -39.49
N SER A 103 33.46 42.02 -39.89
CA SER A 103 33.63 42.58 -41.23
C SER A 103 34.17 43.99 -41.09
#